data_AF-A0A8T4FHJ4-F1
#
_entry.id   AF-A0A8T4FHJ4-F1
#
_cell.length_a   1.000
_cell.length_b   1.000
_cell.length_c   1.000
_cell.angle_alpha   90.00
_cell.angle_beta   90.00
_cell.angle_gamma   90.00
#
_symmetry.space_group_name_H-M   'P 1'
#
loop_
_entity.id
_entity.type
_entity.pdbx_description
1 polymer ?
#
loop_
_entity_poly.entity_id
_entity_poly.type
_entity_poly.pdbx_seq_one_letter_code
_entity_poly.pdbx_strand_id
1 'polypeptide(L)'
;MSSMITVISGGEDSLKLIKALRNLLYDNDITVIANTSDALWTQGSLVCPDLDDILYLFSGQLNMQNWTGIKGDTYSTYNFLEKLNADGIDAVRDIVPDKDEKPDSVTKPNDTETSATDTATDTSEKSGKDLGTPLKYADLTDIYPIGDKQRAVCIARAMHLKNKLTITQSTRILSKSFGVTATVLPATDTRITAYAKFAGETFSIADFRAIRSTDKTADFKAEIELEFTKYPQITQEASSALNQSRAVIIGPGSPSTISPILACRHMRKMLKKCFTIAVLPRLPADYIPGRYIALDRLIETYKGFADIIVQDIKDEFCIPNATRINTDTDSSIKAESLAWEIMSHSGSR
;
A
#
# COMPACT_ATOMS: atom_id res chain seq x y z
N MET A 1 14.07 -18.90 23.43
CA MET A 1 14.25 -18.13 22.18
C MET A 1 12.88 -17.63 21.75
N SER A 2 12.76 -16.38 21.32
CA SER A 2 11.47 -15.78 20.94
C SER A 2 10.81 -16.59 19.81
N SER A 3 9.53 -16.94 19.98
CA SER A 3 8.66 -17.58 18.98
C SER A 3 8.14 -16.61 17.91
N MET A 4 8.53 -15.34 17.98
CA MET A 4 7.98 -14.27 17.16
C MET A 4 8.18 -14.51 15.66
N ILE A 5 7.09 -14.41 14.91
CA ILE A 5 7.06 -14.45 13.44
C ILE A 5 6.73 -13.07 12.92
N THR A 6 7.54 -12.53 12.02
CA THR A 6 7.20 -11.31 11.29
C THR A 6 6.65 -11.65 9.92
N VAL A 7 5.51 -11.07 9.57
CA VAL A 7 4.91 -11.15 8.25
C VAL A 7 5.03 -9.81 7.55
N ILE A 8 5.64 -9.78 6.36
CA ILE A 8 5.54 -8.65 5.44
C ILE A 8 4.26 -8.83 4.63
N SER A 9 3.36 -7.86 4.72
CA SER A 9 1.99 -7.98 4.23
C SER A 9 1.57 -6.81 3.36
N GLY A 10 0.92 -7.12 2.24
CA GLY A 10 0.19 -6.18 1.42
C GLY A 10 -0.86 -6.91 0.58
N GLY A 11 -2.08 -6.39 0.56
CA GLY A 11 -3.22 -6.99 -0.14
C GLY A 11 -3.86 -8.19 0.58
N GLU A 12 -4.96 -8.65 -0.02
CA GLU A 12 -5.91 -9.61 0.53
C GLU A 12 -5.29 -10.98 0.85
N ASP A 13 -4.47 -11.55 -0.04
CA ASP A 13 -3.95 -12.91 0.14
C ASP A 13 -2.91 -12.99 1.28
N SER A 14 -2.16 -11.91 1.52
CA SER A 14 -1.32 -11.80 2.71
C SER A 14 -2.16 -11.75 3.98
N LEU A 15 -3.30 -11.05 3.96
CA LEU A 15 -4.22 -10.95 5.10
C LEU A 15 -4.90 -12.29 5.43
N LYS A 16 -5.28 -13.05 4.40
CA LYS A 16 -5.77 -14.43 4.53
C LYS A 16 -4.74 -15.34 5.18
N LEU A 17 -3.47 -15.25 4.78
CA LEU A 17 -2.39 -16.00 5.39
C LEU A 17 -2.17 -15.60 6.86
N ILE A 18 -2.19 -14.31 7.18
CA ILE A 18 -2.10 -13.83 8.58
C ILE A 18 -3.25 -14.40 9.40
N LYS A 19 -4.48 -14.36 8.88
CA LYS A 19 -5.64 -14.96 9.55
C LYS A 19 -5.42 -16.44 9.85
N ALA A 20 -4.83 -17.20 8.91
CA ALA A 20 -4.53 -18.60 9.12
C ALA A 20 -3.44 -18.82 10.18
N LEU A 21 -2.38 -17.98 10.19
CA LEU A 21 -1.33 -18.03 11.21
C LEU A 21 -1.85 -17.79 12.62
N ARG A 22 -2.91 -16.99 12.80
CA ARG A 22 -3.58 -16.79 14.11
C ARG A 22 -4.22 -18.04 14.68
N ASN A 23 -4.45 -19.07 13.86
CA ASN A 23 -4.89 -20.38 14.36
C ASN A 23 -3.73 -21.22 14.90
N LEU A 24 -2.48 -20.85 14.59
CA LEU A 24 -1.27 -21.59 14.94
C LEU A 24 -0.44 -20.88 16.02
N LEU A 25 -0.57 -19.56 16.11
CA LEU A 25 0.22 -18.68 16.98
C LEU A 25 -0.70 -17.77 17.78
N TYR A 26 -0.26 -17.38 18.98
CA TYR A 26 -0.90 -16.29 19.69
C TYR A 26 -0.68 -14.97 18.95
N ASP A 27 -1.66 -14.07 18.97
CA ASP A 27 -1.55 -12.76 18.31
C ASP A 27 -0.29 -11.99 18.77
N ASN A 28 0.11 -12.09 20.06
CA ASN A 28 1.34 -11.49 20.60
C ASN A 28 2.65 -12.02 19.99
N ASP A 29 2.63 -13.21 19.39
CA ASP A 29 3.77 -13.82 18.69
C ASP A 29 3.82 -13.41 17.20
N ILE A 30 2.84 -12.63 16.72
CA ILE A 30 2.76 -12.18 15.34
C ILE A 30 3.09 -10.69 15.27
N THR A 31 4.10 -10.37 14.45
CA THR A 31 4.36 -9.01 13.99
C THR A 31 3.99 -8.90 12.52
N VAL A 32 3.33 -7.82 12.12
CA VAL A 32 3.02 -7.53 10.71
C VAL A 32 3.66 -6.20 10.31
N ILE A 33 4.48 -6.24 9.27
CA ILE A 33 5.02 -5.05 8.59
C ILE A 33 4.17 -4.82 7.34
N ALA A 34 3.35 -3.80 7.37
CA ALA A 34 2.35 -3.52 6.36
C ALA A 34 2.85 -2.56 5.27
N ASN A 35 2.34 -2.76 4.07
CA ASN A 35 2.38 -1.78 3.00
C ASN A 35 1.70 -0.47 3.43
N THR A 36 2.24 0.65 2.95
CA THR A 36 1.66 1.99 3.13
C THR A 36 1.62 2.79 1.84
N SER A 37 2.01 2.22 0.70
CA SER A 37 2.05 2.94 -0.57
C SER A 37 0.66 3.08 -1.22
N ASP A 38 -0.33 2.34 -0.72
CA ASP A 38 -1.74 2.49 -1.08
C ASP A 38 -2.46 3.51 -0.18
N ALA A 39 -1.73 4.18 0.71
CA ALA A 39 -2.29 5.21 1.57
C ALA A 39 -2.67 6.45 0.75
N LEU A 40 -3.90 6.92 0.96
CA LEU A 40 -4.50 8.00 0.18
C LEU A 40 -5.03 9.09 1.11
N TRP A 41 -4.63 10.34 0.85
CA TRP A 41 -5.29 11.50 1.41
C TRP A 41 -6.53 11.81 0.58
N THR A 42 -7.71 11.65 1.18
CA THR A 42 -9.00 11.91 0.55
C THR A 42 -10.01 12.34 1.60
N GLN A 43 -11.00 13.16 1.23
CA GLN A 43 -12.06 13.64 2.13
C GLN A 43 -11.52 14.22 3.45
N GLY A 44 -10.41 14.97 3.36
CA GLY A 44 -9.74 15.61 4.51
C GLY A 44 -9.05 14.66 5.51
N SER A 45 -8.95 13.37 5.20
CA SER A 45 -8.40 12.34 6.09
C SER A 45 -7.41 11.42 5.37
N LEU A 46 -6.66 10.62 6.12
CA LEU A 46 -5.72 9.63 5.57
C LEU A 46 -6.26 8.21 5.72
N VAL A 47 -6.54 7.57 4.59
CA VAL A 47 -6.90 6.15 4.49
C VAL A 47 -5.61 5.34 4.32
N CYS A 48 -5.46 4.24 5.07
CA CYS A 48 -4.33 3.32 4.93
C CYS A 48 -4.85 1.89 4.83
N PRO A 49 -5.38 1.46 3.66
CA PRO A 49 -6.17 0.23 3.56
C PRO A 49 -5.45 -1.01 4.09
N ASP A 50 -4.22 -1.28 3.62
CA ASP A 50 -3.47 -2.46 4.07
C ASP A 50 -3.21 -2.46 5.59
N LEU A 51 -2.88 -1.31 6.19
CA LEU A 51 -2.73 -1.17 7.65
C LEU A 51 -4.05 -1.36 8.40
N ASP A 52 -5.11 -0.70 7.91
CA ASP A 52 -6.42 -0.69 8.55
C ASP A 52 -7.03 -2.08 8.56
N ASP A 53 -6.94 -2.83 7.45
CA ASP A 53 -7.49 -4.17 7.32
C ASP A 53 -6.77 -5.18 8.25
N ILE A 54 -5.47 -4.99 8.50
CA ILE A 54 -4.74 -5.76 9.52
C ILE A 54 -5.25 -5.43 10.92
N LEU A 55 -5.46 -4.16 11.25
CA LEU A 55 -6.01 -3.75 12.55
C LEU A 55 -7.43 -4.30 12.77
N TYR A 56 -8.26 -4.26 11.73
CA TYR A 56 -9.61 -4.82 11.77
C TYR A 56 -9.58 -6.34 11.89
N LEU A 57 -8.62 -7.02 11.26
CA LEU A 57 -8.45 -8.47 11.40
C LEU A 57 -8.18 -8.84 12.86
N PHE A 58 -7.14 -8.25 13.46
CA PHE A 58 -6.75 -8.60 14.82
C PHE A 58 -7.79 -8.21 15.86
N SER A 59 -8.52 -7.11 15.64
CA SER A 59 -9.60 -6.69 16.54
C SER A 59 -10.94 -7.41 16.33
N GLY A 60 -11.02 -8.34 15.37
CA GLY A 60 -12.24 -9.08 15.06
C GLY A 60 -13.32 -8.24 14.36
N GLN A 61 -12.94 -7.11 13.78
CA GLN A 61 -13.83 -6.15 13.12
C GLN A 61 -13.77 -6.20 11.60
N LEU A 62 -12.85 -6.96 10.99
CA LEU A 62 -12.70 -7.02 9.53
C LEU A 62 -13.96 -7.54 8.84
N ASN A 63 -14.36 -6.90 7.75
CA ASN A 63 -15.33 -7.46 6.83
C ASN A 63 -14.71 -8.61 6.03
N MET A 64 -15.03 -9.85 6.42
CA MET A 64 -14.48 -11.05 5.80
C MET A 64 -15.07 -11.39 4.42
N GLN A 65 -16.14 -10.71 3.99
CA GLN A 65 -16.77 -10.98 2.68
C GLN A 65 -15.95 -10.41 1.53
N ASN A 66 -15.43 -9.20 1.71
CA ASN A 66 -14.63 -8.45 0.75
C ASN A 66 -13.17 -8.27 1.21
N TRP A 67 -12.83 -8.79 2.40
CA TRP A 67 -11.51 -8.69 3.03
C TRP A 67 -11.00 -7.26 3.23
N THR A 68 -11.90 -6.28 3.30
CA THR A 68 -11.55 -4.88 3.52
C THR A 68 -12.63 -4.11 4.26
N GLY A 69 -12.20 -3.22 5.15
CA GLY A 69 -13.07 -2.38 5.96
C GLY A 69 -13.74 -3.09 7.14
N ILE A 70 -14.67 -2.39 7.79
CA ILE A 70 -15.28 -2.84 9.04
C ILE A 70 -16.56 -3.63 8.75
N LYS A 71 -16.74 -4.77 9.41
CA LYS A 71 -17.94 -5.61 9.33
C LYS A 71 -19.15 -4.82 9.83
N GLY A 72 -20.19 -4.76 8.99
CA GLY A 72 -21.43 -4.05 9.31
C GLY A 72 -21.23 -2.53 9.45
N ASP A 73 -20.25 -1.96 8.74
CA ASP A 73 -20.15 -0.51 8.59
C ASP A 73 -21.28 0.03 7.70
N THR A 74 -21.65 1.28 7.94
CA THR A 74 -22.63 2.01 7.11
C THR A 74 -21.90 2.98 6.18
N TYR A 75 -22.57 3.45 5.13
CA TYR A 75 -22.00 4.37 4.14
C TYR A 75 -22.82 5.67 4.05
N SER A 76 -23.47 6.08 5.14
CA SER A 76 -24.37 7.24 5.13
C SER A 76 -23.63 8.53 4.78
N THR A 77 -22.41 8.72 5.31
CA THR A 77 -21.59 9.89 4.98
C THR A 77 -21.15 9.86 3.51
N TYR A 78 -20.72 8.69 3.01
CA TYR A 78 -20.30 8.53 1.62
C TYR A 78 -21.44 8.83 0.65
N ASN A 79 -22.60 8.19 0.84
CA ASN A 79 -23.77 8.39 -0.02
C ASN A 79 -24.24 9.85 -0.03
N PHE A 80 -24.15 10.54 1.12
CA PHE A 80 -24.49 11.96 1.19
C PHE A 80 -23.44 12.85 0.51
N LEU A 81 -22.15 12.52 0.63
CA LEU A 81 -21.08 13.21 -0.10
C LEU A 81 -21.22 13.06 -1.61
N GLU A 82 -21.55 11.87 -2.11
CA GLU A 82 -21.84 11.66 -3.54
C GLU A 82 -22.98 12.56 -4.01
N LYS A 83 -24.08 12.63 -3.24
CA LYS A 83 -25.20 13.52 -3.56
C LYS A 83 -24.77 15.00 -3.60
N LEU A 84 -23.98 15.46 -2.63
CA LEU A 84 -23.52 16.85 -2.59
C LEU A 84 -22.61 17.21 -3.77
N ASN A 85 -21.76 16.27 -4.22
CA ASN A 85 -20.86 16.51 -5.34
C ASN A 85 -21.54 16.37 -6.70
N ALA A 86 -22.59 15.54 -6.81
CA ALA A 86 -23.40 15.43 -8.02
C ALA A 86 -24.08 16.77 -8.38
N ASP A 87 -24.63 17.47 -7.38
CA ASP A 87 -25.34 18.74 -7.60
C ASP A 87 -24.40 19.96 -7.63
N GLY A 88 -23.26 19.89 -6.94
CA GLY A 88 -22.36 21.05 -6.72
C GLY A 88 -21.39 21.37 -7.85
N ILE A 89 -20.99 20.41 -8.68
CA ILE A 89 -20.03 20.64 -9.77
C ILE A 89 -20.72 21.29 -10.98
N ASP A 90 -21.93 20.85 -11.33
CA ASP A 90 -22.69 21.41 -12.44
C ASP A 90 -23.14 22.86 -12.14
N ALA A 91 -23.50 23.17 -10.89
CA ALA A 91 -23.88 24.52 -10.50
C ALA A 91 -22.72 25.53 -10.49
N VAL A 92 -21.47 25.09 -10.34
CA VAL A 92 -20.29 25.98 -10.29
C VAL A 92 -19.70 26.25 -11.69
N ARG A 93 -19.85 25.31 -12.64
CA ARG A 93 -19.48 25.53 -14.05
C ARG A 93 -20.20 26.72 -14.68
N ASP A 94 -21.43 26.99 -14.23
CA ASP A 94 -22.23 28.13 -14.69
C ASP A 94 -21.86 29.46 -14.01
N ILE A 95 -21.13 29.43 -12.88
CA ILE A 95 -20.83 30.62 -12.04
C ILE A 95 -19.40 31.12 -12.22
N VAL A 96 -18.44 30.25 -12.56
CA VAL A 96 -17.04 30.61 -12.81
C VAL A 96 -16.67 30.18 -14.23
N PRO A 97 -16.77 31.07 -15.24
CA PRO A 97 -16.29 30.75 -16.57
C PRO A 97 -14.79 30.47 -16.54
N ASP A 98 -14.38 29.50 -17.36
CA ASP A 98 -13.02 29.03 -17.50
C ASP A 98 -12.08 30.22 -17.75
N LYS A 99 -11.09 30.43 -16.88
CA LYS A 99 -10.13 31.55 -17.03
C LYS A 99 -9.07 31.28 -18.13
N ASP A 100 -9.29 30.26 -18.95
CA ASP A 100 -8.42 29.89 -20.07
C ASP A 100 -9.02 30.22 -21.45
N GLU A 101 -9.96 31.17 -21.54
CA GLU A 101 -10.15 31.90 -22.80
C GLU A 101 -8.90 32.76 -23.06
N LYS A 102 -7.99 32.23 -23.88
CA LYS A 102 -6.92 33.00 -24.52
C LYS A 102 -7.54 34.25 -25.13
N PRO A 103 -7.09 35.47 -24.77
CA PRO A 103 -7.54 36.65 -25.47
C PRO A 103 -7.12 36.52 -26.95
N ASP A 104 -8.09 36.78 -27.81
CA ASP A 104 -7.97 36.76 -29.26
C ASP A 104 -6.70 37.45 -29.75
N SER A 105 -6.17 36.90 -30.85
CA SER A 105 -5.01 37.35 -31.60
C SER A 105 -4.92 38.88 -31.74
N VAL A 106 -3.95 39.48 -31.05
CA VAL A 106 -3.44 40.80 -31.42
C VAL A 106 -2.10 40.60 -32.14
N THR A 107 -2.11 41.05 -33.39
CA THR A 107 -1.02 41.14 -34.36
C THR A 107 0.27 41.71 -33.76
N LYS A 108 1.39 41.01 -34.00
CA LYS A 108 2.74 41.55 -33.82
C LYS A 108 2.96 42.77 -34.72
N PRO A 109 3.76 43.74 -34.26
CA PRO A 109 4.87 44.18 -35.11
C PRO A 109 6.25 44.02 -34.46
N ASN A 110 7.17 43.71 -35.36
CA ASN A 110 8.60 43.49 -35.34
C ASN A 110 9.53 44.31 -34.42
N ASP A 111 10.59 43.59 -34.03
CA ASP A 111 12.03 43.91 -34.00
C ASP A 111 12.51 45.18 -33.27
N THR A 112 13.33 45.01 -32.22
CA THR A 112 14.81 45.17 -32.26
C THR A 112 15.46 45.16 -30.86
N GLU A 113 16.50 44.32 -30.74
CA GLU A 113 17.81 44.49 -30.08
C GLU A 113 18.04 44.91 -28.61
N THR A 114 19.09 44.27 -28.06
CA THR A 114 20.01 44.66 -26.95
C THR A 114 19.47 44.63 -25.51
N SER A 115 20.23 44.42 -24.45
CA SER A 115 21.53 43.80 -24.11
C SER A 115 21.68 44.02 -22.59
N ALA A 116 22.10 42.99 -21.86
CA ALA A 116 22.83 43.00 -20.57
C ALA A 116 22.36 43.90 -19.39
N THR A 117 22.17 43.32 -18.20
CA THR A 117 23.10 43.37 -17.05
C THR A 117 22.43 43.00 -15.73
N ASP A 118 23.27 42.51 -14.82
CA ASP A 118 23.10 42.12 -13.42
C ASP A 118 22.11 42.94 -12.57
N THR A 119 21.51 42.29 -11.56
CA THR A 119 21.78 42.61 -10.14
C THR A 119 21.05 41.64 -9.22
N ALA A 120 21.78 41.20 -8.20
CA ALA A 120 21.25 40.46 -7.05
C ALA A 120 20.40 41.37 -6.17
N THR A 121 19.30 40.86 -5.61
CA THR A 121 18.82 41.29 -4.29
C THR A 121 18.28 40.10 -3.49
N ASP A 122 18.95 39.93 -2.35
CA ASP A 122 18.52 39.32 -1.11
C ASP A 122 17.04 39.58 -0.76
N THR A 123 16.33 38.59 -0.19
CA THR A 123 15.60 38.73 1.09
C THR A 123 14.65 37.56 1.37
N SER A 124 14.78 37.07 2.60
CA SER A 124 13.73 36.52 3.47
C SER A 124 13.23 35.08 3.27
N GLU A 125 13.67 34.24 4.21
CA GLU A 125 12.87 33.14 4.75
C GLU A 125 11.43 33.60 5.04
N LYS A 126 10.46 32.98 4.38
CA LYS A 126 9.08 32.93 4.88
C LYS A 126 8.72 31.49 5.16
N SER A 127 8.60 31.20 6.45
CA SER A 127 7.91 30.06 7.02
C SER A 127 6.45 30.06 6.58
N GLY A 128 6.16 29.54 5.40
CA GLY A 128 4.81 29.23 4.95
C GLY A 128 4.37 27.91 5.57
N LYS A 129 3.27 27.91 6.33
CA LYS A 129 2.54 26.68 6.61
C LYS A 129 2.15 26.09 5.26
N ASP A 130 2.69 24.92 4.94
CA ASP A 130 2.20 24.07 3.85
C ASP A 130 0.80 23.56 4.24
N LEU A 131 -0.18 24.45 4.09
CA LEU A 131 -1.59 24.11 3.96
C LEU A 131 -1.69 23.60 2.53
N GLY A 132 -1.63 22.27 2.39
CA GLY A 132 -1.36 21.57 1.15
C GLY A 132 -2.01 22.16 -0.10
N THR A 133 -1.32 21.98 -1.22
CA THR A 133 -1.77 22.34 -2.58
C THR A 133 -3.29 22.24 -2.75
N PRO A 134 -3.95 23.27 -3.31
CA PRO A 134 -5.39 23.22 -3.59
C PRO A 134 -5.73 21.92 -4.33
N LEU A 135 -6.74 21.19 -3.83
CA LEU A 135 -7.31 20.03 -4.52
C LEU A 135 -7.66 20.46 -5.95
N LYS A 136 -7.17 19.73 -6.96
CA LYS A 136 -7.54 20.02 -8.34
C LYS A 136 -9.03 19.72 -8.47
N TYR A 137 -9.76 20.49 -9.26
CA TYR A 137 -11.22 20.30 -9.45
C TYR A 137 -11.61 18.88 -9.90
N ALA A 138 -10.71 18.15 -10.57
CA ALA A 138 -10.88 16.73 -10.90
C ALA A 138 -10.96 15.82 -9.66
N ASP A 139 -10.41 16.22 -8.52
CA ASP A 139 -10.43 15.46 -7.26
C ASP A 139 -11.82 15.47 -6.58
N LEU A 140 -12.79 16.24 -7.10
CA LEU A 140 -14.15 16.32 -6.55
C LEU A 140 -15.10 15.26 -7.13
N THR A 141 -14.78 14.63 -8.26
CA THR A 141 -15.65 13.64 -8.92
C THR A 141 -15.42 12.21 -8.46
N ASP A 142 -14.23 11.88 -7.92
CA ASP A 142 -13.88 10.53 -7.46
C ASP A 142 -13.87 10.45 -5.93
N ILE A 143 -15.06 10.23 -5.36
CA ILE A 143 -15.19 10.03 -3.91
C ILE A 143 -14.84 8.59 -3.57
N TYR A 144 -13.71 8.39 -2.88
CA TYR A 144 -13.34 7.06 -2.40
C TYR A 144 -14.40 6.53 -1.39
N PRO A 145 -14.95 5.32 -1.53
CA PRO A 145 -16.00 4.81 -0.65
C PRO A 145 -15.43 4.43 0.72
N ILE A 146 -15.70 5.26 1.73
CA ILE A 146 -15.27 5.05 3.13
C ILE A 146 -16.51 4.91 4.01
N GLY A 147 -16.62 3.76 4.69
CA GLY A 147 -17.66 3.51 5.69
C GLY A 147 -17.57 4.46 6.89
N ASP A 148 -18.67 4.64 7.61
CA ASP A 148 -18.80 5.66 8.66
C ASP A 148 -17.86 5.40 9.84
N LYS A 149 -17.68 4.14 10.26
CA LYS A 149 -16.70 3.76 11.29
C LYS A 149 -15.28 3.83 10.75
N GLN A 150 -15.02 3.35 9.53
CA GLN A 150 -13.71 3.48 8.90
C GLN A 150 -13.27 4.95 8.80
N ARG A 151 -14.20 5.86 8.52
CA ARG A 151 -13.96 7.30 8.48
C ARG A 151 -13.52 7.83 9.83
N ALA A 152 -14.10 7.35 10.94
CA ALA A 152 -13.65 7.73 12.29
C ALA A 152 -12.17 7.34 12.53
N VAL A 153 -11.74 6.19 12.03
CA VAL A 153 -10.33 5.76 12.08
C VAL A 153 -9.43 6.69 11.28
N CYS A 154 -9.86 7.03 10.06
CA CYS A 154 -9.13 7.95 9.17
C CYS A 154 -8.99 9.36 9.79
N ILE A 155 -10.05 9.86 10.43
CA ILE A 155 -10.06 11.15 11.14
C ILE A 155 -9.11 11.10 12.34
N ALA A 156 -9.19 10.06 13.18
CA ALA A 156 -8.31 9.90 14.33
C ALA A 156 -6.83 9.87 13.90
N ARG A 157 -6.51 9.11 12.83
CA ARG A 157 -5.17 9.08 12.23
C ARG A 157 -4.74 10.47 11.76
N ALA A 158 -5.58 11.18 11.02
CA ALA A 158 -5.28 12.53 10.54
C ALA A 158 -5.04 13.51 11.71
N MET A 159 -5.81 13.39 12.80
CA MET A 159 -5.59 14.16 14.03
C MET A 159 -4.23 13.85 14.67
N HIS A 160 -3.82 12.58 14.75
CA HIS A 160 -2.49 12.23 15.26
C HIS A 160 -1.37 12.85 14.41
N LEU A 161 -1.45 12.72 13.08
CA LEU A 161 -0.44 13.27 12.17
C LEU A 161 -0.38 14.80 12.23
N LYS A 162 -1.53 15.47 12.37
CA LYS A 162 -1.60 16.93 12.59
C LYS A 162 -0.87 17.34 13.87
N ASN A 163 -0.89 16.49 14.89
CA ASN A 163 -0.15 16.65 16.15
C ASN A 163 1.30 16.13 16.08
N LYS A 164 1.86 15.99 14.87
CA LYS A 164 3.27 15.62 14.63
C LYS A 164 3.65 14.21 15.08
N LEU A 165 2.68 13.34 15.32
CA LEU A 165 2.96 11.91 15.47
C LEU A 165 3.28 11.28 14.12
N THR A 166 4.08 10.22 14.12
CA THR A 166 4.34 9.42 12.91
C THR A 166 3.22 8.43 12.63
N ILE A 167 3.21 7.80 11.44
CA ILE A 167 2.25 6.74 11.11
C ILE A 167 2.44 5.56 12.08
N THR A 168 3.68 5.19 12.40
CA THR A 168 4.01 4.14 13.37
C THR A 168 3.38 4.42 14.74
N GLN A 169 3.54 5.64 15.25
CA GLN A 169 2.95 6.05 16.53
C GLN A 169 1.42 6.07 16.49
N SER A 170 0.84 6.58 15.40
CA SER A 170 -0.60 6.58 15.18
C SER A 170 -1.18 5.17 15.14
N THR A 171 -0.56 4.25 14.38
CA THR A 171 -0.92 2.83 14.31
C THR A 171 -0.85 2.16 15.68
N ARG A 172 0.15 2.50 16.51
CA ARG A 172 0.26 1.99 17.88
C ARG A 172 -0.89 2.46 18.77
N ILE A 173 -1.28 3.73 18.68
CA ILE A 173 -2.43 4.27 19.42
C ILE A 173 -3.72 3.55 18.99
N LEU A 174 -3.95 3.42 17.68
CA LEU A 174 -5.13 2.75 17.15
C LEU A 174 -5.17 1.26 17.54
N SER A 175 -4.03 0.57 17.47
CA SER A 175 -3.90 -0.83 17.92
C SER A 175 -4.35 -0.99 19.37
N LYS A 176 -3.87 -0.11 20.27
CA LYS A 176 -4.27 -0.11 21.69
C LYS A 176 -5.77 0.14 21.86
N SER A 177 -6.33 1.11 21.15
CA SER A 177 -7.76 1.44 21.21
C SER A 177 -8.65 0.29 20.73
N PHE A 178 -8.17 -0.51 19.78
CA PHE A 178 -8.86 -1.70 19.28
C PHE A 178 -8.59 -2.98 20.06
N GLY A 179 -7.76 -2.95 21.10
CA GLY A 179 -7.37 -4.14 21.84
C GLY A 179 -6.52 -5.12 21.04
N VAL A 180 -5.84 -4.64 19.99
CA VAL A 180 -4.93 -5.46 19.16
C VAL A 180 -3.67 -5.75 19.97
N THR A 181 -3.40 -7.04 20.18
CA THR A 181 -2.25 -7.56 20.93
C THR A 181 -1.06 -7.89 20.02
N ALA A 182 -1.33 -8.24 18.76
CA ALA A 182 -0.30 -8.33 17.72
C ALA A 182 0.45 -7.01 17.50
N THR A 183 1.69 -7.09 17.04
CA THR A 183 2.47 -5.89 16.69
C THR A 183 2.22 -5.54 15.23
N VAL A 184 1.56 -4.40 14.97
CA VAL A 184 1.28 -3.92 13.60
C VAL A 184 2.12 -2.66 13.33
N LEU A 185 2.95 -2.72 12.30
CA LEU A 185 3.94 -1.68 11.97
C LEU A 185 3.81 -1.29 10.50
N PRO A 186 3.85 0.02 10.15
CA PRO A 186 4.10 0.41 8.77
C PRO A 186 5.55 0.07 8.39
N ALA A 187 5.78 -0.26 7.11
CA ALA A 187 7.13 -0.44 6.59
C ALA A 187 7.99 0.84 6.73
N THR A 188 7.40 2.01 6.54
CA THR A 188 8.05 3.33 6.59
C THR A 188 7.12 4.37 7.21
N ASP A 189 7.67 5.39 7.85
CA ASP A 189 6.93 6.61 8.23
C ASP A 189 6.95 7.68 7.12
N THR A 190 7.72 7.43 6.06
CA THR A 190 7.76 8.32 4.90
C THR A 190 6.50 8.14 4.07
N ARG A 191 5.86 9.25 3.66
CA ARG A 191 4.76 9.20 2.71
C ARG A 191 5.27 8.65 1.38
N ILE A 192 4.71 7.52 0.96
CA ILE A 192 4.89 6.94 -0.37
C ILE A 192 3.50 6.82 -0.98
N THR A 193 3.38 7.15 -2.26
CA THR A 193 2.23 6.80 -3.08
C THR A 193 2.71 5.91 -4.21
N ALA A 194 2.07 4.75 -4.39
CA ALA A 194 2.32 3.91 -5.55
C ALA A 194 1.36 4.26 -6.70
N TYR A 195 1.88 4.19 -7.92
CA TYR A 195 1.14 4.30 -9.16
C TYR A 195 1.42 3.09 -10.05
N ALA A 196 0.41 2.62 -10.76
CA ALA A 196 0.54 1.54 -11.73
C ALA A 196 0.49 2.12 -13.14
N LYS A 197 1.56 1.93 -13.92
CA LYS A 197 1.59 2.18 -15.35
C LYS A 197 1.14 0.94 -16.09
N PHE A 198 0.00 1.02 -16.76
CA PHE A 198 -0.63 -0.10 -17.45
C PHE A 198 -1.26 0.37 -18.75
N ALA A 199 -1.02 -0.36 -19.84
CA ALA A 199 -1.56 -0.05 -21.17
C ALA A 199 -1.28 1.40 -21.66
N GLY A 200 -0.18 2.01 -21.23
CA GLY A 200 0.20 3.39 -21.61
C GLY A 200 -0.40 4.48 -20.72
N GLU A 201 -1.24 4.12 -19.75
CA GLU A 201 -1.86 5.03 -18.78
C GLU A 201 -1.27 4.84 -17.38
N THR A 202 -1.42 5.86 -16.53
CA THR A 202 -0.95 5.83 -15.13
C THR A 202 -2.14 5.94 -14.20
N PHE A 203 -2.27 4.97 -13.30
CA PHE A 203 -3.37 4.88 -12.34
C PHE A 203 -2.84 5.01 -10.91
N SER A 204 -3.59 5.66 -10.03
CA SER A 204 -3.36 5.46 -8.59
C SER A 204 -3.59 3.99 -8.25
N ILE A 205 -2.95 3.44 -7.22
CA ILE A 205 -3.23 2.05 -6.81
C ILE A 205 -4.69 1.85 -6.43
N ALA A 206 -5.37 2.88 -5.91
CA ALA A 206 -6.80 2.84 -5.61
C ALA A 206 -7.65 2.59 -6.88
N ASP A 207 -7.41 3.34 -7.95
CA ASP A 207 -8.15 3.19 -9.21
C ASP A 207 -7.74 1.91 -9.92
N PHE A 208 -6.46 1.55 -9.81
CA PHE A 208 -5.95 0.30 -10.36
C PHE A 208 -6.60 -0.94 -9.74
N ARG A 209 -7.18 -0.84 -8.52
CA ARG A 209 -7.98 -1.93 -7.94
C ARG A 209 -9.17 -2.31 -8.82
N ALA A 210 -9.84 -1.34 -9.45
CA ALA A 210 -10.96 -1.59 -10.35
C ALA A 210 -10.50 -2.28 -11.64
N ILE A 211 -9.30 -1.97 -12.14
CA ILE A 211 -8.72 -2.68 -13.28
C ILE A 211 -8.43 -4.13 -12.88
N ARG A 212 -7.82 -4.37 -11.71
CA ARG A 212 -7.50 -5.73 -11.22
C ARG A 212 -8.71 -6.62 -10.98
N SER A 213 -9.87 -6.04 -10.68
CA SER A 213 -11.10 -6.82 -10.51
C SER A 213 -11.62 -7.39 -11.84
N THR A 214 -11.24 -6.80 -12.97
CA THR A 214 -11.60 -7.25 -14.32
C THR A 214 -10.47 -8.04 -15.00
N ASP A 215 -9.22 -7.60 -14.88
CA ASP A 215 -8.03 -8.33 -15.31
C ASP A 215 -7.11 -8.64 -14.11
N LYS A 216 -7.23 -9.86 -13.59
CA LYS A 216 -6.39 -10.35 -12.47
C LYS A 216 -4.89 -10.37 -12.77
N THR A 217 -4.51 -10.29 -14.05
CA THR A 217 -3.11 -10.30 -14.47
C THR A 217 -2.52 -8.89 -14.62
N ALA A 218 -3.34 -7.84 -14.53
CA ALA A 218 -2.91 -6.46 -14.74
C ALA A 218 -1.76 -6.06 -13.79
N ASP A 219 -1.82 -6.47 -12.52
CA ASP A 219 -0.77 -6.18 -11.52
C ASP A 219 0.60 -6.76 -11.88
N PHE A 220 0.61 -7.90 -12.57
CA PHE A 220 1.84 -8.57 -13.00
C PHE A 220 2.44 -7.94 -14.26
N LYS A 221 1.61 -7.25 -15.05
CA LYS A 221 1.99 -6.57 -16.30
C LYS A 221 2.34 -5.11 -16.10
N ALA A 222 1.78 -4.46 -15.07
CA ALA A 222 1.96 -3.05 -14.80
C ALA A 222 3.39 -2.74 -14.34
N GLU A 223 3.90 -1.56 -14.67
CA GLU A 223 5.08 -1.00 -14.03
C GLU A 223 4.66 -0.23 -12.78
N ILE A 224 5.26 -0.55 -11.64
CA ILE A 224 4.96 0.10 -10.36
C ILE A 224 5.94 1.24 -10.13
N GLU A 225 5.42 2.45 -10.10
CA GLU A 225 6.17 3.67 -9.79
C GLU A 225 5.84 4.16 -8.39
N LEU A 226 6.85 4.68 -7.70
CA LEU A 226 6.72 5.18 -6.33
C LEU A 226 7.00 6.67 -6.32
N GLU A 227 6.02 7.45 -5.86
CA GLU A 227 6.18 8.87 -5.58
C GLU A 227 6.43 9.08 -4.09
N PHE A 228 7.43 9.89 -3.76
CA PHE A 228 7.78 10.24 -2.39
C PHE A 228 8.55 11.56 -2.32
N THR A 229 8.41 12.29 -1.22
CA THR A 229 9.15 13.54 -0.97
C THR A 229 10.54 13.30 -0.40
N LYS A 230 10.71 12.18 0.30
CA LYS A 230 11.98 11.69 0.84
C LYS A 230 12.08 10.23 0.48
N TYR A 231 13.29 9.75 0.17
CA TYR A 231 13.45 8.34 -0.14
C TYR A 231 13.02 7.48 1.07
N PRO A 232 12.09 6.53 0.91
CA PRO A 232 11.51 5.79 2.01
C PRO A 232 12.52 4.87 2.68
N GLN A 233 12.39 4.70 3.99
CA GLN A 233 13.34 3.92 4.79
C GLN A 233 12.55 3.05 5.77
N ILE A 234 13.05 1.85 6.01
CA ILE A 234 12.45 1.00 7.03
C ILE A 234 12.40 1.73 8.39
N THR A 235 11.28 1.63 9.11
CA THR A 235 11.17 2.19 10.46
C THR A 235 12.10 1.47 11.44
N GLN A 236 12.45 2.13 12.54
CA GLN A 236 13.29 1.51 13.57
C GLN A 236 12.55 0.35 14.24
N GLU A 237 11.25 0.47 14.41
CA GLU A 237 10.36 -0.55 14.94
C GLU A 237 10.31 -1.77 14.03
N ALA A 238 10.10 -1.59 12.72
CA ALA A 238 10.10 -2.69 11.74
C ALA A 238 11.47 -3.37 11.67
N SER A 239 12.55 -2.59 11.67
CA SER A 239 13.92 -3.10 11.76
C SER A 239 14.15 -3.94 13.03
N SER A 240 13.68 -3.47 14.18
CA SER A 240 13.81 -4.18 15.46
C SER A 240 13.00 -5.48 15.45
N ALA A 241 11.78 -5.47 14.90
CA ALA A 241 10.96 -6.66 14.75
C ALA A 241 11.62 -7.73 13.87
N LEU A 242 12.16 -7.35 12.71
CA LEU A 242 12.89 -8.28 11.83
C LEU A 242 14.07 -8.96 12.53
N ASN A 243 14.85 -8.20 13.32
CA ASN A 243 15.99 -8.74 14.07
C ASN A 243 15.59 -9.70 15.20
N GLN A 244 14.40 -9.50 15.79
CA GLN A 244 13.90 -10.33 16.90
C GLN A 244 13.10 -11.55 16.42
N SER A 245 12.80 -11.61 15.13
CA SER A 245 11.96 -12.66 14.55
C SER A 245 12.74 -13.95 14.37
N ARG A 246 12.09 -15.07 14.70
CA ARG A 246 12.58 -16.40 14.39
C ARG A 246 12.62 -16.63 12.88
N ALA A 247 11.57 -16.20 12.18
CA ALA A 247 11.47 -16.25 10.74
C ALA A 247 10.67 -15.04 10.24
N VAL A 248 10.94 -14.65 8.99
CA VAL A 248 10.20 -13.62 8.28
C VAL A 248 9.46 -14.26 7.12
N ILE A 249 8.15 -14.08 7.07
CA ILE A 249 7.30 -14.56 5.98
C ILE A 249 6.93 -13.35 5.13
N ILE A 250 7.19 -13.40 3.83
CA ILE A 250 6.60 -12.44 2.89
C ILE A 250 5.36 -13.12 2.31
N GLY A 251 4.19 -12.53 2.58
CA GLY A 251 2.92 -13.08 2.14
C GLY A 251 2.80 -13.12 0.61
N PRO A 252 1.81 -13.86 0.07
CA PRO A 252 1.53 -13.98 -1.37
C PRO A 252 0.90 -12.70 -1.95
N GLY A 253 1.39 -11.53 -1.55
CA GLY A 253 0.97 -10.23 -2.07
C GLY A 253 1.44 -10.02 -3.50
N SER A 254 0.71 -9.19 -4.22
CA SER A 254 1.03 -8.88 -5.61
C SER A 254 2.23 -7.92 -5.70
N PRO A 255 2.89 -7.80 -6.87
CA PRO A 255 3.99 -6.87 -7.03
C PRO A 255 3.67 -5.43 -6.59
N SER A 256 2.47 -4.92 -6.84
CA SER A 256 2.08 -3.56 -6.45
C SER A 256 1.98 -3.33 -4.93
N THR A 257 1.81 -4.39 -4.12
CA THR A 257 1.66 -4.27 -2.66
C THR A 257 2.95 -4.62 -1.93
N ILE A 258 3.74 -5.57 -2.44
CA ILE A 258 4.99 -6.02 -1.79
C ILE A 258 6.21 -5.23 -2.26
N SER A 259 6.33 -4.92 -3.55
CA SER A 259 7.50 -4.20 -4.08
C SER A 259 7.76 -2.85 -3.40
N PRO A 260 6.73 -2.04 -3.06
CA PRO A 260 6.93 -0.79 -2.31
C PRO A 260 7.59 -0.99 -0.95
N ILE A 261 7.24 -2.07 -0.24
CA ILE A 261 7.87 -2.43 1.04
C ILE A 261 9.34 -2.77 0.82
N LEU A 262 9.64 -3.61 -0.18
CA LEU A 262 11.01 -4.05 -0.49
C LEU A 262 11.90 -2.93 -1.05
N ALA A 263 11.29 -1.89 -1.63
CA ALA A 263 11.97 -0.69 -2.10
C ALA A 263 12.44 0.21 -0.96
N CYS A 264 11.89 0.07 0.26
CA CYS A 264 12.33 0.84 1.42
C CYS A 264 13.83 0.63 1.69
N ARG A 265 14.56 1.74 1.86
CA ARG A 265 16.01 1.69 2.14
C ARG A 265 16.29 0.80 3.34
N HIS A 266 17.32 -0.03 3.21
CA HIS A 266 17.76 -1.05 4.17
C HIS A 266 16.86 -2.29 4.33
N MET A 267 15.62 -2.32 3.83
CA MET A 267 14.72 -3.47 3.94
C MET A 267 15.36 -4.77 3.44
N ARG A 268 15.76 -4.82 2.17
CA ARG A 268 16.38 -6.02 1.57
C ARG A 268 17.69 -6.45 2.26
N LYS A 269 18.49 -5.48 2.73
CA LYS A 269 19.73 -5.76 3.48
C LYS A 269 19.44 -6.43 4.82
N MET A 270 18.31 -6.09 5.45
CA MET A 270 17.87 -6.71 6.69
C MET A 270 17.31 -8.10 6.45
N LEU A 271 16.43 -8.26 5.46
CA LEU A 271 15.86 -9.56 5.10
C LEU A 271 16.92 -10.61 4.79
N LYS A 272 18.02 -10.23 4.11
CA LYS A 272 19.16 -11.12 3.85
C LYS A 272 19.85 -11.65 5.12
N LYS A 273 19.63 -11.04 6.29
CA LYS A 273 20.15 -11.50 7.59
C LYS A 273 19.14 -12.33 8.38
N CYS A 274 17.86 -12.27 8.00
CA CYS A 274 16.78 -13.03 8.63
C CYS A 274 16.59 -14.35 7.88
N PHE A 275 16.06 -15.37 8.56
CA PHE A 275 15.53 -16.53 7.84
C PHE A 275 14.22 -16.16 7.16
N THR A 276 14.22 -16.03 5.84
CA THR A 276 13.13 -15.43 5.07
C THR A 276 12.48 -16.46 4.14
N ILE A 277 11.16 -16.63 4.30
CA ILE A 277 10.31 -17.45 3.43
C ILE A 277 9.45 -16.48 2.61
N ALA A 278 9.66 -16.45 1.29
CA ALA A 278 8.91 -15.59 0.39
C ALA A 278 7.88 -16.42 -0.38
N VAL A 279 6.60 -16.15 -0.17
CA VAL A 279 5.51 -16.80 -0.90
C VAL A 279 5.19 -15.97 -2.13
N LEU A 280 5.28 -16.59 -3.31
CA LEU A 280 4.89 -15.94 -4.54
C LEU A 280 3.36 -15.83 -4.63
N PRO A 281 2.83 -14.77 -5.25
CA PRO A 281 1.45 -14.80 -5.74
C PRO A 281 1.32 -15.91 -6.80
N ARG A 282 0.12 -16.51 -6.90
CA ARG A 282 -0.18 -17.51 -7.95
C ARG A 282 0.15 -16.91 -9.32
N LEU A 283 0.92 -17.65 -10.13
CA LEU A 283 1.32 -17.14 -11.44
C LEU A 283 0.12 -17.16 -12.40
N PRO A 284 0.06 -16.23 -13.37
CA PRO A 284 -0.84 -16.37 -14.50
C PRO A 284 -0.67 -17.72 -15.19
N ALA A 285 -1.77 -18.34 -15.62
CA ALA A 285 -1.71 -19.64 -16.30
C ALA A 285 -0.82 -19.60 -17.56
N ASP A 286 -0.79 -18.46 -18.25
CA ASP A 286 0.03 -18.22 -19.44
C ASP A 286 1.35 -17.46 -19.11
N TYR A 287 1.84 -17.61 -17.88
CA TYR A 287 3.09 -16.99 -17.44
C TYR A 287 4.29 -17.47 -18.25
N ILE A 288 4.97 -16.49 -18.85
CA ILE A 288 6.23 -16.67 -19.57
C ILE A 288 7.17 -15.54 -19.11
N PRO A 289 8.42 -15.84 -18.72
CA PRO A 289 9.40 -14.81 -18.38
C PRO A 289 9.53 -13.73 -19.46
N GLY A 290 9.54 -12.47 -19.06
CA GLY A 290 9.58 -11.29 -19.93
C GLY A 290 8.20 -10.71 -20.27
N ARG A 291 7.12 -11.49 -20.13
CA ARG A 291 5.75 -11.02 -20.39
C ARG A 291 5.13 -10.30 -19.18
N TYR A 292 5.57 -10.67 -17.98
CA TYR A 292 5.01 -10.23 -16.72
C TYR A 292 6.09 -9.49 -15.90
N ILE A 293 6.48 -8.32 -16.40
CA ILE A 293 7.67 -7.58 -15.95
C ILE A 293 7.70 -7.36 -14.43
N ALA A 294 6.58 -6.99 -13.82
CA ALA A 294 6.54 -6.77 -12.38
C ALA A 294 6.69 -8.06 -11.57
N LEU A 295 6.11 -9.16 -12.06
CA LEU A 295 6.25 -10.48 -11.45
C LEU A 295 7.67 -11.02 -11.61
N ASP A 296 8.28 -10.84 -12.78
CA ASP A 296 9.68 -11.20 -13.03
C ASP A 296 10.62 -10.44 -12.09
N ARG A 297 10.43 -9.13 -11.94
CA ARG A 297 11.19 -8.29 -11.01
C ARG A 297 11.00 -8.75 -9.55
N LEU A 298 9.79 -9.15 -9.16
CA LEU A 298 9.52 -9.65 -7.81
C LEU A 298 10.24 -10.99 -7.55
N ILE A 299 10.13 -11.94 -8.49
CA ILE A 299 10.82 -13.24 -8.42
C ILE A 299 12.33 -13.04 -8.28
N GLU A 300 12.92 -12.17 -9.12
CA GLU A 300 14.35 -11.89 -9.06
C GLU A 300 14.75 -11.21 -7.74
N THR A 301 13.89 -10.32 -7.24
CA THR A 301 14.07 -9.68 -5.94
C THR A 301 14.11 -10.71 -4.81
N TYR A 302 13.20 -11.69 -4.81
CA TYR A 302 13.18 -12.76 -3.82
C TYR A 302 14.43 -13.64 -3.89
N LYS A 303 14.90 -14.02 -5.08
CA LYS A 303 16.15 -14.79 -5.24
C LYS A 303 17.37 -14.10 -4.62
N GLY A 304 17.35 -12.77 -4.52
CA GLY A 304 18.44 -11.99 -3.94
C GLY A 304 18.59 -12.12 -2.42
N PHE A 305 17.58 -12.58 -1.68
CA PHE A 305 17.63 -12.65 -0.21
C PHE A 305 16.84 -13.77 0.46
N ALA A 306 15.83 -14.37 -0.20
CA ALA A 306 14.96 -15.36 0.44
C ALA A 306 15.70 -16.69 0.60
N ASP A 307 15.61 -17.29 1.78
CA ASP A 307 16.14 -18.64 2.03
C ASP A 307 15.23 -19.70 1.38
N ILE A 308 13.91 -19.45 1.37
CA ILE A 308 12.92 -20.31 0.73
C ILE A 308 12.00 -19.44 -0.12
N ILE A 309 11.86 -19.79 -1.39
CA ILE A 309 10.82 -19.26 -2.26
C ILE A 309 9.74 -20.32 -2.39
N VAL A 310 8.51 -19.97 -2.00
CA VAL A 310 7.34 -20.84 -2.13
C VAL A 310 6.59 -20.45 -3.39
N GLN A 311 6.32 -21.44 -4.23
CA GLN A 311 5.57 -21.31 -5.47
C GLN A 311 4.34 -22.22 -5.42
N ASP A 312 3.23 -21.80 -6.06
CA ASP A 312 2.04 -22.64 -6.14
C ASP A 312 2.33 -23.96 -6.86
N ILE A 313 1.87 -25.07 -6.27
CA ILE A 313 2.05 -26.40 -6.87
C ILE A 313 1.34 -26.54 -8.23
N LYS A 314 0.33 -25.72 -8.52
CA LYS A 314 -0.43 -25.73 -9.78
C LYS A 314 0.15 -24.81 -10.86
N ASP A 315 1.15 -23.98 -10.56
CA ASP A 315 1.75 -23.10 -11.57
C ASP A 315 2.44 -23.92 -12.67
N GLU A 316 2.12 -23.70 -13.94
CA GLU A 316 2.72 -24.47 -15.05
C GLU A 316 4.22 -24.22 -15.18
N PHE A 317 4.64 -22.96 -15.05
CA PHE A 317 6.05 -22.60 -15.07
C PHE A 317 6.71 -22.97 -13.73
N CYS A 318 7.85 -23.65 -13.77
CA CYS A 318 8.61 -24.00 -12.57
C CYS A 318 9.76 -23.03 -12.35
N ILE A 319 9.75 -22.32 -11.22
CA ILE A 319 10.89 -21.48 -10.82
C ILE A 319 11.98 -22.38 -10.24
N PRO A 320 13.23 -22.32 -10.75
CA PRO A 320 14.32 -23.14 -10.24
C PRO A 320 14.52 -22.96 -8.73
N ASN A 321 14.66 -24.08 -8.00
CA ASN A 321 14.85 -24.15 -6.55
C ASN A 321 13.70 -23.61 -5.70
N ALA A 322 12.53 -23.30 -6.28
CA ALA A 322 11.34 -22.96 -5.50
C ALA A 322 10.73 -24.22 -4.87
N THR A 323 10.27 -24.08 -3.62
CA THR A 323 9.48 -25.11 -2.93
C THR A 323 8.04 -25.03 -3.43
N ARG A 324 7.49 -26.16 -3.86
CA ARG A 324 6.16 -26.24 -4.48
C ARG A 324 5.12 -26.63 -3.42
N ILE A 325 4.27 -25.67 -3.04
CA ILE A 325 3.24 -25.81 -2.00
C ILE A 325 1.92 -25.31 -2.57
N ASN A 326 0.78 -25.82 -2.09
CA ASN A 326 -0.50 -25.21 -2.45
C ASN A 326 -0.65 -23.84 -1.78
N THR A 327 -0.59 -22.76 -2.56
CA THR A 327 -0.65 -21.37 -2.06
C THR A 327 -2.06 -20.77 -2.11
N ASP A 328 -3.07 -21.58 -2.45
CA ASP A 328 -4.47 -21.18 -2.51
C ASP A 328 -4.99 -20.74 -1.12
N THR A 329 -5.38 -19.48 -1.01
CA THR A 329 -5.93 -18.86 0.20
C THR A 329 -7.44 -18.65 0.12
N ASP A 330 -8.13 -19.16 -0.91
CA ASP A 330 -9.53 -18.86 -1.20
C ASP A 330 -10.49 -19.49 -0.17
N SER A 331 -10.03 -20.47 0.61
CA SER A 331 -10.77 -21.01 1.76
C SER A 331 -9.91 -21.06 3.01
N SER A 332 -10.56 -20.99 4.19
CA SER A 332 -9.86 -21.02 5.48
C SER A 332 -9.00 -22.27 5.65
N ILE A 333 -9.49 -23.44 5.23
CA ILE A 333 -8.78 -24.71 5.33
C ILE A 333 -7.49 -24.68 4.48
N LYS A 334 -7.56 -24.16 3.26
CA LYS A 334 -6.39 -24.10 2.39
C LYS A 334 -5.36 -23.09 2.89
N ALA A 335 -5.82 -21.92 3.36
CA ALA A 335 -4.94 -20.94 4.00
C ALA A 335 -4.28 -21.50 5.27
N GLU A 336 -5.01 -22.27 6.09
CA GLU A 336 -4.46 -22.99 7.26
C GLU A 336 -3.43 -24.04 6.86
N SER A 337 -3.67 -24.81 5.80
CA SER A 337 -2.70 -25.77 5.27
C SER A 337 -1.41 -25.07 4.83
N LEU A 338 -1.52 -23.97 4.08
CA LEU A 338 -0.39 -23.16 3.67
C LEU A 338 0.38 -22.63 4.89
N ALA A 339 -0.32 -22.10 5.91
CA ALA A 339 0.29 -21.61 7.13
C ALA A 339 1.06 -22.72 7.87
N TRP A 340 0.49 -23.94 7.99
CA TRP A 340 1.17 -25.09 8.57
C TRP A 340 2.44 -25.47 7.81
N GLU A 341 2.36 -25.53 6.48
CA GLU A 341 3.51 -25.85 5.64
C GLU A 341 4.60 -24.79 5.72
N ILE A 342 4.26 -23.50 5.73
CA ILE A 342 5.26 -22.43 5.93
C ILE A 342 5.88 -22.54 7.34
N MET A 343 5.07 -22.76 8.37
CA MET A 343 5.55 -22.84 9.75
C MET A 343 6.45 -24.06 9.99
N SER A 344 6.23 -25.18 9.30
CA SER A 344 7.12 -26.35 9.42
C SER A 344 8.54 -26.04 8.91
N HIS A 345 8.67 -25.18 7.90
CA HIS A 345 9.97 -24.72 7.40
C HIS A 345 10.63 -23.68 8.31
N SER A 346 9.83 -22.89 9.04
CA SER A 346 10.33 -21.94 10.05
C SER A 346 11.04 -22.61 11.23
N GLY A 347 10.89 -23.94 11.36
CA GLY A 347 11.47 -24.82 12.38
C GLY A 347 12.96 -25.13 12.25
N SER A 348 13.53 -25.04 11.05
CA SER A 348 14.69 -25.86 10.63
C SER A 348 16.08 -25.20 10.78
N ARG A 349 16.31 -24.35 11.79
CA ARG A 349 17.64 -23.80 12.12
C ARG A 349 18.05 -24.08 13.54
#